data_AF-A0A4S2AXI1-F1
#
_entry.id   AF-A0A4S2AXI1-F1
#
_cell.length_a   1.000
_cell.length_b   1.000
_cell.length_c   1.000
_cell.angle_alpha   90.00
_cell.angle_beta   90.00
_cell.angle_gamma   90.00
#
_symmetry.space_group_name_H-M   'P 1'
#
loop_
_entity.id
_entity.type
_entity.pdbx_description
1 polymer ?
#
loop_
_entity_poly.entity_id
_entity_poly.type
_entity_poly.pdbx_seq_one_letter_code
_entity_poly.pdbx_strand_id
1 'polypeptide(L)'
;MRRSKLHIVWLWGLLFLMTACGDDDYYYPSVQLEFVTVVSGEDGSIQTLIPDKGESLPVLEDRTKSAISPNTSRRVMSNYELLTGGVRIHSLQSLVTPEPKPEDDPVYKDGVKTDPVEMVSIWLGRNYLNMILNLKVSTGKGHVFGIVEDVSELATKGIVNMLLYHDANSDAEYYNRRAYISVPLEKYVDAENPDRVIKIKFKYYKYGENGTGEESDKYCNPGFDYIPELN
;
A
#
# COMPACT_ATOMS: atom_id res chain seq x y z
N MET A 1 -68.11 -18.96 -22.36
CA MET A 1 -67.39 -19.69 -21.28
C MET A 1 -65.89 -19.97 -21.54
N ARG A 2 -65.19 -19.26 -22.45
CA ARG A 2 -63.78 -19.59 -22.81
C ARG A 2 -62.74 -18.51 -22.49
N ARG A 3 -63.15 -17.28 -22.15
CA ARG A 3 -62.22 -16.17 -21.82
C ARG A 3 -61.86 -16.10 -20.32
N SER A 4 -62.76 -16.45 -19.40
CA SER A 4 -62.48 -16.39 -17.95
C SER A 4 -61.44 -17.42 -17.47
N LYS A 5 -61.35 -18.58 -18.13
CA LYS A 5 -60.36 -19.63 -17.78
C LYS A 5 -58.94 -19.27 -18.22
N LEU A 6 -58.78 -18.43 -19.24
CA LEU A 6 -57.46 -18.01 -19.74
C LEU A 6 -56.80 -17.01 -18.78
N HIS A 7 -57.59 -16.10 -18.19
CA HIS A 7 -57.10 -15.13 -17.21
C HIS A 7 -56.67 -15.78 -15.89
N ILE A 8 -57.34 -16.87 -15.47
CA ILE A 8 -56.96 -17.62 -14.29
C ILE A 8 -55.61 -18.33 -14.52
N VAL A 9 -55.43 -19.01 -15.65
CA VAL A 9 -54.15 -19.69 -15.96
C VAL A 9 -53.00 -18.68 -16.10
N TRP A 10 -53.26 -17.48 -16.63
CA TRP A 10 -52.28 -16.39 -16.67
C TRP A 10 -51.93 -15.85 -15.29
N LEU A 11 -52.90 -15.70 -14.38
CA LEU A 11 -52.64 -15.24 -13.01
C LEU A 11 -51.80 -16.23 -12.21
N TRP A 12 -52.04 -17.54 -12.39
CA TRP A 12 -51.24 -18.58 -11.75
C TRP A 12 -49.81 -18.66 -12.32
N GLY A 13 -49.64 -18.47 -13.64
CA GLY A 13 -48.31 -18.36 -14.25
C GLY A 13 -47.53 -17.12 -13.80
N LEU A 14 -48.21 -16.00 -13.53
CA LEU A 14 -47.61 -14.78 -12.98
C LEU A 14 -47.20 -14.94 -11.51
N LEU A 15 -47.94 -15.73 -10.73
CA LEU A 15 -47.62 -15.99 -9.32
C LEU A 15 -46.33 -16.82 -9.16
N PHE A 16 -46.03 -17.72 -10.09
CA PHE A 16 -44.79 -18.51 -10.11
C PHE A 16 -43.55 -17.71 -10.56
N LEU A 17 -43.73 -16.54 -11.19
CA LEU A 17 -42.62 -15.65 -11.54
C LEU A 17 -42.12 -14.81 -10.34
N MET A 18 -42.90 -14.72 -9.26
CA MET A 18 -42.55 -13.93 -8.08
C MET A 18 -41.76 -14.71 -7.01
N THR A 19 -41.49 -16.01 -7.23
CA THR A 19 -40.63 -16.82 -6.33
C THR A 19 -39.18 -16.88 -6.79
N ALA A 20 -38.78 -16.08 -7.80
CA ALA A 20 -37.42 -16.00 -8.32
C ALA A 20 -36.63 -14.79 -7.77
N CYS A 21 -37.10 -14.15 -6.70
CA CYS A 21 -36.22 -13.34 -5.85
C CYS A 21 -35.53 -14.30 -4.89
N GLY A 22 -34.40 -14.85 -5.30
CA GLY A 22 -33.43 -15.36 -4.34
C GLY A 22 -33.03 -14.18 -3.45
N ASP A 23 -33.28 -14.31 -2.15
CA ASP A 23 -32.60 -13.51 -1.14
C ASP A 23 -31.11 -13.87 -1.23
N ASP A 24 -30.40 -13.23 -2.16
CA ASP A 24 -28.95 -13.17 -2.15
C ASP A 24 -28.56 -12.26 -0.98
N ASP A 25 -28.66 -12.81 0.24
CA ASP A 25 -28.02 -12.30 1.44
C ASP A 25 -26.49 -12.50 1.29
N TYR A 26 -25.90 -11.89 0.26
CA TYR A 26 -24.46 -11.90 0.07
C TYR A 26 -23.83 -10.98 1.11
N TYR A 27 -23.54 -11.54 2.28
CA TYR A 27 -22.85 -10.84 3.35
C TYR A 27 -21.38 -10.67 2.97
N TYR A 28 -20.98 -9.44 2.63
CA TYR A 28 -19.57 -9.12 2.44
C TYR A 28 -18.89 -9.24 3.81
N PRO A 29 -17.91 -10.14 3.98
CA PRO A 29 -17.20 -10.27 5.25
C PRO A 29 -16.52 -8.94 5.62
N SER A 30 -16.38 -8.68 6.92
CA SER A 30 -15.70 -7.48 7.43
C SER A 30 -14.19 -7.59 7.21
N VAL A 31 -13.75 -7.42 5.97
CA VAL A 31 -12.36 -7.49 5.56
C VAL A 31 -11.66 -6.14 5.68
N GLN A 32 -10.38 -6.16 6.03
CA GLN A 32 -9.49 -5.01 6.09
C GLN A 32 -8.55 -5.05 4.88
N LEU A 33 -8.33 -3.90 4.24
CA LEU A 33 -7.33 -3.73 3.17
C LEU A 33 -6.23 -2.81 3.69
N GLU A 34 -5.09 -3.40 4.06
CA GLU A 34 -4.04 -2.69 4.78
C GLU A 34 -2.65 -3.04 4.27
N PHE A 35 -1.70 -2.18 4.61
CA PHE A 35 -0.29 -2.48 4.49
C PHE A 35 0.11 -3.29 5.74
N VAL A 36 0.71 -4.45 5.51
CA VAL A 36 1.05 -5.42 6.56
C VAL A 36 2.41 -6.03 6.29
N THR A 37 3.00 -6.62 7.31
CA THR A 37 4.18 -7.48 7.16
C THR A 37 3.73 -8.93 7.35
N VAL A 38 3.97 -9.78 6.35
CA VAL A 38 3.74 -11.22 6.46
C VAL A 38 5.05 -11.94 6.78
N VAL A 39 4.99 -13.00 7.58
CA VAL A 39 6.16 -13.84 7.93
C VAL A 39 5.88 -15.28 7.55
N SER A 40 6.85 -15.92 6.91
CA SER A 40 6.78 -17.33 6.51
C SER A 40 7.36 -18.27 7.57
N GLY A 41 6.82 -19.49 7.61
CA GLY A 41 7.41 -20.60 8.33
C GLY A 41 8.56 -21.28 7.59
N GLU A 42 9.01 -22.42 8.11
CA GLU A 42 10.08 -23.25 7.54
C GLU A 42 9.76 -23.80 6.14
N ASP A 43 8.48 -23.97 5.83
CA ASP A 43 7.99 -24.44 4.52
C ASP A 43 7.70 -23.30 3.53
N GLY A 44 7.94 -22.05 3.93
CA GLY A 44 7.67 -20.85 3.13
C GLY A 44 6.21 -20.40 3.13
N SER A 45 5.29 -21.16 3.73
CA SER A 45 3.88 -20.76 3.88
C SER A 45 3.76 -19.57 4.83
N ILE A 46 2.77 -18.70 4.59
CA ILE A 46 2.54 -17.54 5.45
C ILE A 46 1.92 -17.99 6.77
N GLN A 47 2.64 -17.77 7.88
CA GLN A 47 2.26 -18.22 9.22
C GLN A 47 1.81 -17.06 10.11
N THR A 48 2.25 -15.85 9.81
CA THR A 48 1.97 -14.67 10.63
C THR A 48 1.68 -13.47 9.74
N LEU A 49 0.67 -12.71 10.11
CA LEU A 49 0.35 -11.40 9.55
C LEU A 49 0.49 -10.37 10.65
N ILE A 50 1.20 -9.29 10.34
CA ILE A 50 1.50 -8.24 11.30
C ILE A 50 0.98 -6.91 10.72
N PRO A 51 -0.14 -6.38 11.24
CA PRO A 51 -0.67 -5.10 10.81
C PRO A 51 0.22 -3.94 11.27
N ASP A 52 0.06 -2.78 10.63
CA ASP A 52 0.71 -1.54 11.08
C ASP A 52 0.24 -1.10 12.45
N LYS A 53 -1.02 -1.40 12.77
CA LYS A 53 -1.63 -1.07 14.04
C LYS A 53 -2.09 -2.35 14.71
N GLY A 54 -1.52 -2.62 15.88
CA GLY A 54 -1.88 -3.77 16.70
C GLY A 54 -0.82 -4.87 16.71
N GLU A 55 -1.23 -6.00 17.26
CA GLU A 55 -0.36 -7.12 17.56
C GLU A 55 -0.13 -8.02 16.35
N SER A 56 0.92 -8.84 16.45
CA SER A 56 1.17 -9.95 15.53
C SER A 56 0.04 -10.98 15.61
N LEU A 57 -0.51 -11.38 14.45
CA LEU A 57 -1.64 -12.29 14.36
C LEU A 57 -1.24 -13.59 13.64
N PRO A 58 -1.53 -14.78 14.21
CA PRO A 58 -1.30 -16.02 13.50
C PRO A 58 -2.27 -16.14 12.32
N VAL A 59 -1.78 -16.70 11.21
CA VAL A 59 -2.60 -16.96 10.03
C VAL A 59 -3.28 -18.31 10.20
N LEU A 60 -4.61 -18.30 10.39
CA LEU A 60 -5.42 -19.51 10.52
C LEU A 60 -5.74 -20.12 9.15
N GLU A 61 -5.85 -19.27 8.12
CA GLU A 61 -6.15 -19.68 6.75
C GLU A 61 -5.56 -18.66 5.76
N ASP A 62 -4.66 -19.10 4.88
CA ASP A 62 -4.24 -18.32 3.70
C ASP A 62 -4.95 -18.85 2.44
N ARG A 63 -5.95 -18.13 1.95
CA ARG A 63 -6.69 -18.51 0.74
C ARG A 63 -5.90 -18.29 -0.55
N THR A 64 -4.86 -17.46 -0.50
CA THR A 64 -3.98 -17.23 -1.65
C THR A 64 -3.03 -18.40 -1.87
N LYS A 65 -2.74 -19.17 -0.80
CA LYS A 65 -1.73 -20.22 -0.77
C LYS A 65 -0.37 -19.70 -1.23
N SER A 66 -0.06 -18.47 -0.83
CA SER A 66 1.20 -17.83 -1.18
C SER A 66 2.34 -18.49 -0.43
N ALA A 67 3.50 -18.52 -1.08
CA ALA A 67 4.75 -18.90 -0.44
C ALA A 67 5.80 -17.82 -0.71
N ILE A 68 6.59 -17.50 0.31
CA ILE A 68 7.79 -16.68 0.19
C ILE A 68 9.00 -17.49 0.69
N SER A 69 10.20 -16.91 0.62
CA SER A 69 11.40 -17.56 1.14
C SER A 69 11.18 -18.02 2.59
N PRO A 70 11.55 -19.25 2.98
CA PRO A 70 11.35 -19.75 4.34
C PRO A 70 11.98 -18.86 5.41
N ASN A 71 11.30 -18.71 6.54
CA ASN A 71 11.76 -17.91 7.69
C ASN A 71 12.14 -16.46 7.32
N THR A 72 11.37 -15.85 6.42
CA THR A 72 11.56 -14.44 6.04
C THR A 72 10.27 -13.64 6.23
N SER A 73 10.41 -12.31 6.25
CA SER A 73 9.30 -11.38 6.26
C SER A 73 9.19 -10.63 4.94
N ARG A 74 7.97 -10.27 4.55
CA ARG A 74 7.73 -9.41 3.37
C ARG A 74 6.67 -8.36 3.68
N ARG A 75 6.96 -7.12 3.28
CA ARG A 75 5.99 -6.03 3.31
C ARG A 75 5.05 -6.15 2.11
N VAL A 76 3.74 -6.17 2.37
CA VAL A 76 2.70 -6.42 1.37
C VAL A 76 1.45 -5.62 1.67
N MET A 77 0.59 -5.47 0.67
CA MET A 77 -0.80 -5.11 0.88
C MET A 77 -1.60 -6.40 1.03
N SER A 78 -2.47 -6.48 2.04
CA SER A 78 -3.33 -7.65 2.27
C SER A 78 -4.78 -7.24 2.42
N ASN A 79 -5.66 -8.04 1.79
CA ASN A 79 -7.05 -8.11 2.19
C ASN A 79 -7.22 -9.30 3.15
N TYR A 80 -7.61 -9.05 4.40
CA TYR A 80 -7.74 -10.10 5.42
C TYR A 80 -8.94 -9.87 6.33
N GLU A 81 -9.40 -10.96 6.94
CA GLU A 81 -10.50 -10.98 7.91
C GLU A 81 -9.92 -11.32 9.29
N LEU A 82 -10.33 -10.56 10.32
CA LEU A 82 -10.04 -10.89 11.71
C LEU A 82 -10.96 -12.02 12.18
N LEU A 83 -10.37 -13.07 12.73
CA LEU A 83 -11.06 -14.21 13.32
C LEU A 83 -10.71 -14.32 14.81
N THR A 84 -11.50 -15.07 15.57
CA THR A 84 -11.14 -15.41 16.94
C THR A 84 -9.82 -16.17 16.95
N GLY A 85 -8.77 -15.53 17.47
CA GLY A 85 -7.44 -16.12 17.63
C GLY A 85 -6.50 -15.97 16.44
N GLY A 86 -6.85 -15.24 15.37
CA GLY A 86 -5.93 -15.01 14.25
C GLY A 86 -6.61 -14.36 13.03
N VAL A 87 -6.06 -14.61 11.84
CA VAL A 87 -6.57 -14.03 10.59
C VAL A 87 -6.81 -15.06 9.50
N ARG A 88 -7.72 -14.71 8.59
CA ARG A 88 -7.85 -15.31 7.27
C ARG A 88 -7.39 -14.33 6.20
N ILE A 89 -6.43 -14.73 5.37
CA ILE A 89 -5.94 -13.92 4.26
C ILE A 89 -6.75 -14.25 3.00
N HIS A 90 -7.29 -13.21 2.36
CA HIS A 90 -8.03 -13.31 1.09
C HIS A 90 -7.18 -12.92 -0.11
N SER A 91 -6.31 -11.93 0.04
CA SER A 91 -5.38 -11.51 -1.00
C SER A 91 -4.06 -11.00 -0.42
N LEU A 92 -3.00 -11.14 -1.20
CA LEU A 92 -1.68 -10.57 -0.98
C LEU A 92 -1.22 -9.91 -2.27
N GLN A 93 -0.78 -8.66 -2.17
CA GLN A 93 -0.23 -7.89 -3.28
C GLN A 93 1.11 -7.32 -2.86
N SER A 94 2.11 -7.44 -3.73
CA SER A 94 3.41 -6.79 -3.50
C SER A 94 3.28 -5.28 -3.62
N LEU A 95 4.06 -4.57 -2.82
CA LEU A 95 4.24 -3.13 -2.87
C LEU A 95 5.74 -2.80 -3.02
N VAL A 96 6.07 -1.55 -3.29
CA VAL A 96 7.47 -1.13 -3.47
C VAL A 96 8.08 -0.76 -2.12
N THR A 97 9.25 -1.31 -1.80
CA THR A 97 10.00 -0.99 -0.58
C THR A 97 11.37 -0.39 -0.92
N PRO A 98 11.42 0.87 -1.37
CA PRO A 98 12.67 1.48 -1.80
C PRO A 98 13.51 1.85 -0.58
N GLU A 99 14.72 1.28 -0.48
CA GLU A 99 15.69 1.70 0.52
C GLU A 99 16.16 3.14 0.21
N PRO A 100 16.09 4.07 1.18
CA PRO A 100 16.64 5.41 1.01
C PRO A 100 18.14 5.39 0.74
N LYS A 101 18.57 6.14 -0.28
CA LYS A 101 19.96 6.19 -0.75
C LYS A 101 20.37 7.64 -1.04
N PRO A 102 21.63 8.03 -0.81
CA PRO A 102 22.08 9.39 -1.10
C PRO A 102 22.07 9.65 -2.61
N GLU A 103 22.03 10.93 -3.00
CA GLU A 103 21.98 11.34 -4.41
C GLU A 103 23.17 10.83 -5.24
N ASP A 104 24.34 10.65 -4.61
CA ASP A 104 25.56 10.14 -5.24
C ASP A 104 25.65 8.60 -5.31
N ASP A 105 24.62 7.87 -4.86
CA ASP A 105 24.56 6.41 -5.00
C ASP A 105 24.57 6.01 -6.49
N PRO A 106 25.32 4.95 -6.88
CA PRO A 106 25.38 4.50 -8.27
C PRO A 106 24.03 4.18 -8.93
N VAL A 107 22.97 3.93 -8.16
CA VAL A 107 21.61 3.76 -8.69
C VAL A 107 21.08 5.02 -9.37
N TYR A 108 21.55 6.21 -8.98
CA TYR A 108 21.16 7.51 -9.53
C TYR A 108 22.17 8.10 -10.51
N LYS A 109 23.14 7.30 -10.99
CA LYS A 109 24.20 7.74 -11.92
C LYS A 109 23.68 8.40 -13.22
N ASP A 110 22.48 8.02 -13.65
CA ASP A 110 21.82 8.53 -14.86
C ASP A 110 20.94 9.77 -14.56
N GLY A 111 21.09 10.33 -13.36
CA GLY A 111 20.39 11.50 -12.83
C GLY A 111 19.14 11.13 -12.04
N VAL A 112 18.79 11.97 -11.05
CA VAL A 112 17.55 11.87 -10.29
C VAL A 112 16.35 12.14 -11.21
N LYS A 113 15.44 11.18 -11.31
CA LYS A 113 14.20 11.29 -12.09
C LYS A 113 13.04 11.65 -11.16
N THR A 114 12.20 12.58 -11.62
CA THR A 114 11.18 13.22 -10.80
C THR A 114 9.85 13.32 -11.56
N ASP A 115 9.50 12.27 -12.31
CA ASP A 115 8.24 12.24 -13.04
C ASP A 115 7.06 12.46 -12.06
N PRO A 116 6.10 13.34 -12.39
CA PRO A 116 5.10 13.79 -11.43
C PRO A 116 4.12 12.70 -11.02
N VAL A 117 3.75 12.71 -9.74
CA VAL A 117 2.74 11.82 -9.13
C VAL A 117 1.72 12.63 -8.35
N GLU A 118 0.57 12.03 -8.07
CA GLU A 118 -0.40 12.58 -7.14
C GLU A 118 -0.37 11.79 -5.82
N MET A 119 -0.10 12.48 -4.71
CA MET A 119 -0.12 11.88 -3.38
C MET A 119 -1.56 11.74 -2.90
N VAL A 120 -2.00 10.52 -2.62
CA VAL A 120 -3.35 10.29 -2.08
C VAL A 120 -3.36 10.06 -0.59
N SER A 121 -2.38 9.35 -0.05
CA SER A 121 -2.19 9.25 1.39
C SER A 121 -0.73 8.99 1.72
N ILE A 122 -0.27 9.51 2.85
CA ILE A 122 1.08 9.30 3.39
C ILE A 122 1.00 9.26 4.92
N TRP A 123 1.62 8.26 5.55
CA TRP A 123 1.57 8.05 6.99
C TRP A 123 2.76 7.22 7.48
N LEU A 124 3.10 7.36 8.77
CA LEU A 124 4.01 6.43 9.45
C LEU A 124 3.25 5.18 9.91
N GLY A 125 3.88 4.02 9.77
CA GLY A 125 3.38 2.77 10.34
C GLY A 125 4.44 1.67 10.29
N ARG A 126 4.67 1.04 11.43
CA ARG A 126 5.55 -0.11 11.67
C ARG A 126 6.95 0.04 11.09
N ASN A 127 7.69 1.05 11.51
CA ASN A 127 9.00 1.43 10.98
C ASN A 127 9.05 1.76 9.47
N TYR A 128 7.90 2.07 8.85
CA TYR A 128 7.83 2.54 7.46
C TYR A 128 7.20 3.93 7.36
N LEU A 129 7.67 4.71 6.38
CA LEU A 129 6.88 5.79 5.79
C LEU A 129 6.08 5.20 4.61
N ASN A 130 4.78 5.01 4.82
CA ASN A 130 3.87 4.43 3.86
C ASN A 130 3.23 5.52 3.00
N MET A 131 2.99 5.22 1.73
CA MET A 131 2.25 6.12 0.84
C MET A 131 1.47 5.38 -0.24
N ILE A 132 0.35 5.99 -0.63
CA ILE A 132 -0.47 5.62 -1.77
C ILE A 132 -0.37 6.75 -2.79
N LEU A 133 0.19 6.42 -3.95
CA LEU A 133 0.31 7.33 -5.08
C LEU A 133 -0.79 7.04 -6.11
N ASN A 134 -1.24 8.08 -6.79
CA ASN A 134 -1.94 7.98 -8.05
C ASN A 134 -0.99 8.38 -9.18
N LEU A 135 -0.89 7.52 -10.19
CA LEU A 135 -0.02 7.66 -11.35
C LEU A 135 -0.89 7.76 -12.59
N LYS A 136 -0.42 8.51 -13.59
CA LYS A 136 -0.91 8.34 -14.96
C LYS A 136 0.04 7.41 -15.70
N VAL A 137 -0.49 6.37 -16.32
CA VAL A 137 0.28 5.29 -16.94
C VAL A 137 -0.37 4.85 -18.26
N SER A 138 0.34 4.01 -19.00
CA SER A 138 -0.11 3.30 -20.20
C SER A 138 0.26 1.81 -20.08
N THR A 139 -0.04 1.04 -21.13
CA THR A 139 0.34 -0.37 -21.23
C THR A 139 1.76 -0.49 -21.78
N GLY A 140 2.69 -1.04 -21.00
CA GLY A 140 3.94 -1.61 -21.54
C GLY A 140 5.25 -1.07 -20.97
N LYS A 141 5.24 -0.03 -20.14
CA LYS A 141 6.46 0.46 -19.46
C LYS A 141 6.37 0.29 -17.95
N GLY A 142 7.50 -0.10 -17.36
CA GLY A 142 7.65 -0.19 -15.91
C GLY A 142 7.90 1.19 -15.32
N HIS A 143 7.27 1.50 -14.19
CA HIS A 143 7.61 2.68 -13.39
C HIS A 143 8.61 2.25 -12.32
N VAL A 144 9.67 3.03 -12.13
CA VAL A 144 10.69 2.78 -11.12
C VAL A 144 10.57 3.83 -10.01
N PHE A 145 10.57 3.37 -8.77
CA PHE A 145 10.49 4.24 -7.59
C PHE A 145 11.73 4.08 -6.72
N GLY A 146 12.15 5.16 -6.09
CA GLY A 146 13.26 5.20 -5.15
C GLY A 146 13.08 6.35 -4.16
N ILE A 147 14.00 6.46 -3.20
CA ILE A 147 14.05 7.59 -2.25
C ILE A 147 15.47 8.13 -2.25
N VAL A 148 15.61 9.37 -2.74
CA VAL A 148 16.85 10.12 -2.60
C VAL A 148 16.85 10.73 -1.20
N GLU A 149 17.86 10.40 -0.39
CA GLU A 149 17.97 10.87 0.98
C GLU A 149 19.04 11.95 1.13
N ASP A 150 18.79 12.86 2.06
CA ASP A 150 19.78 13.77 2.62
C ASP A 150 19.73 13.69 4.14
N VAL A 151 20.85 13.23 4.71
CA VAL A 151 21.05 13.01 6.16
C VAL A 151 22.00 14.04 6.78
N SER A 152 22.31 15.13 6.08
CA SER A 152 23.22 16.18 6.57
C SER A 152 22.78 16.80 7.90
N GLU A 153 21.46 16.84 8.15
CA GLU A 153 20.85 17.35 9.38
C GLU A 153 20.46 16.24 10.37
N LEU A 154 20.72 14.96 10.06
CA LEU A 154 20.34 13.84 10.91
C LEU A 154 21.10 13.86 12.23
N ALA A 155 22.43 13.95 12.17
CA ALA A 155 23.26 13.91 13.38
C ALA A 155 22.97 15.09 14.32
N THR A 156 22.80 16.30 13.77
CA THR A 156 22.71 17.55 14.55
C THR A 156 21.28 17.90 14.96
N LYS A 157 20.28 17.62 14.13
CA LYS A 157 18.88 18.02 14.36
C LYS A 157 17.90 16.86 14.36
N GLY A 158 18.35 15.64 14.06
CA GLY A 158 17.46 14.49 13.92
C GLY A 158 16.57 14.57 12.68
N ILE A 159 16.99 15.29 11.63
CA ILE A 159 16.17 15.48 10.42
C ILE A 159 16.69 14.62 9.28
N VAL A 160 15.79 13.90 8.61
CA VAL A 160 16.05 13.23 7.33
C VAL A 160 15.19 13.90 6.26
N ASN A 161 15.83 14.43 5.22
CA ASN A 161 15.14 14.90 4.03
C ASN A 161 15.04 13.73 3.03
N MET A 162 13.85 13.53 2.46
CA MET A 162 13.57 12.50 1.47
C MET A 162 12.93 13.13 0.24
N LEU A 163 13.42 12.77 -0.94
CA LEU A 163 12.80 13.09 -2.22
C LEU A 163 12.39 11.79 -2.92
N LEU A 164 11.13 11.73 -3.37
CA LEU A 164 10.66 10.64 -4.22
C LEU A 164 11.41 10.66 -5.56
N TYR A 165 12.18 9.59 -5.82
CA TYR A 165 12.63 9.27 -7.17
C TYR A 165 11.49 8.55 -7.89
N HIS A 166 11.15 9.02 -9.08
CA HIS A 166 10.19 8.37 -9.96
C HIS A 166 10.62 8.50 -11.42
N ASP A 167 10.81 7.37 -12.07
CA ASP A 167 11.06 7.25 -13.51
C ASP A 167 9.90 6.49 -14.15
N ALA A 168 9.08 7.20 -14.91
CA ALA A 168 8.00 6.64 -15.70
C ALA A 168 8.51 5.99 -16.99
N ASN A 169 9.82 6.02 -17.28
CA ASN A 169 10.43 5.53 -18.52
C ASN A 169 9.79 6.15 -19.78
N SER A 170 9.36 7.41 -19.67
CA SER A 170 8.56 8.11 -20.70
C SER A 170 7.29 7.34 -21.09
N ASP A 171 6.62 6.71 -20.13
CA ASP A 171 5.32 6.08 -20.37
C ASP A 171 4.26 7.14 -20.71
N ALA A 172 3.30 6.76 -21.54
CA ALA A 172 2.22 7.66 -21.90
C ALA A 172 1.20 7.77 -20.76
N GLU A 173 0.68 8.97 -20.53
CA GLU A 173 -0.22 9.26 -19.41
C GLU A 173 -1.70 9.05 -19.75
N TYR A 174 -2.14 7.80 -19.94
CA TYR A 174 -3.51 7.52 -20.43
C TYR A 174 -4.55 7.25 -19.35
N TYR A 175 -4.22 6.50 -18.31
CA TYR A 175 -5.17 6.14 -17.26
C TYR A 175 -4.54 6.13 -15.87
N ASN A 176 -5.39 6.25 -14.85
CA ASN A 176 -4.97 6.29 -13.46
C ASN A 176 -4.65 4.89 -12.93
N ARG A 177 -3.52 4.75 -12.22
CA ARG A 177 -3.15 3.53 -11.51
C ARG A 177 -2.55 3.85 -10.15
N ARG A 178 -2.88 3.04 -9.14
CA ARG A 178 -2.30 3.13 -7.80
C ARG A 178 -0.90 2.52 -7.76
N ALA A 179 0.00 3.18 -7.06
CA ALA A 179 1.22 2.57 -6.54
C ALA A 179 1.23 2.65 -5.01
N TYR A 180 1.76 1.61 -4.41
CA TYR A 180 1.84 1.41 -2.96
C TYR A 180 3.30 1.33 -2.60
N ILE A 181 3.75 2.19 -1.68
CA ILE A 181 5.17 2.31 -1.32
C ILE A 181 5.30 2.30 0.20
N SER A 182 6.25 1.55 0.73
CA SER A 182 6.66 1.56 2.13
C SER A 182 8.16 1.77 2.22
N VAL A 183 8.57 2.97 2.62
CA VAL A 183 9.99 3.33 2.78
C VAL A 183 10.47 2.81 4.15
N PRO A 184 11.42 1.88 4.23
CA PRO A 184 11.94 1.40 5.52
C PRO A 184 12.73 2.51 6.24
N LEU A 185 12.50 2.66 7.53
CA LEU A 185 13.09 3.70 8.38
C LEU A 185 14.09 3.16 9.41
N GLU A 186 14.22 1.84 9.51
CA GLU A 186 15.05 1.16 10.52
C GLU A 186 16.53 1.58 10.46
N LYS A 187 17.04 1.93 9.28
CA LYS A 187 18.41 2.43 9.09
C LYS A 187 18.74 3.72 9.86
N TYR A 188 17.72 4.47 10.29
CA TYR A 188 17.90 5.73 11.01
C TYR A 188 17.88 5.56 12.53
N VAL A 189 17.54 4.36 13.02
CA VAL A 189 17.51 4.06 14.46
C VAL A 189 18.94 4.11 14.99
N ASP A 190 19.15 4.98 15.97
CA ASP A 190 20.42 5.07 16.69
C ASP A 190 20.39 4.08 17.87
N ALA A 191 21.22 3.05 17.83
CA ALA A 191 21.29 2.04 18.89
C ALA A 191 21.73 2.63 20.25
N GLU A 192 22.46 3.75 20.25
CA GLU A 192 22.85 4.45 21.48
C GLU A 192 21.73 5.36 22.00
N ASN A 193 20.79 5.76 21.13
CA ASN A 193 19.66 6.64 21.43
C ASN A 193 18.36 6.13 20.77
N PRO A 194 17.82 4.96 21.19
CA PRO A 194 16.68 4.32 20.53
C PRO A 194 15.40 5.16 20.54
N ASP A 195 15.24 6.01 21.56
CA ASP A 195 14.10 6.91 21.73
C ASP A 195 14.24 8.24 20.96
N ARG A 196 15.33 8.43 20.22
CA ARG A 196 15.57 9.66 19.48
C ARG A 196 14.46 9.87 18.44
N VAL A 197 13.76 11.00 18.55
CA VAL A 197 12.80 11.43 17.53
C VAL A 197 13.56 11.79 16.25
N ILE A 198 13.17 11.14 15.16
CA ILE A 198 13.68 11.42 13.81
C ILE A 198 12.56 12.11 13.03
N LYS A 199 12.80 13.35 12.63
CA LYS A 199 11.87 14.14 11.82
C LYS A 199 12.12 13.88 10.34
N ILE A 200 11.16 13.23 9.69
CA ILE A 200 11.21 12.96 8.26
C ILE A 200 10.51 14.09 7.51
N LYS A 201 11.20 14.69 6.55
CA LYS A 201 10.67 15.71 5.64
C LYS A 201 10.61 15.12 4.24
N PHE A 202 9.41 15.02 3.68
CA PHE A 202 9.20 14.34 2.41
C PHE A 202 8.82 15.31 1.30
N LYS A 203 9.55 15.23 0.19
CA LYS A 203 9.32 15.96 -1.05
C LYS A 203 8.99 14.99 -2.19
N TYR A 204 8.23 15.49 -3.15
CA TYR A 204 7.89 14.77 -4.37
C TYR A 204 7.51 15.77 -5.46
N TYR A 205 7.51 15.33 -6.71
CA TYR A 205 7.05 16.15 -7.82
C TYR A 205 5.59 15.81 -8.15
N LYS A 206 4.80 16.85 -8.41
CA LYS A 206 3.39 16.76 -8.82
C LYS A 206 3.15 17.57 -10.08
N TYR A 207 2.00 17.39 -10.73
CA TYR A 207 1.63 18.27 -11.83
C TYR A 207 1.27 19.66 -11.30
N GLY A 208 1.96 20.69 -11.79
CA GLY A 208 1.58 22.09 -11.62
C GLY A 208 0.45 22.49 -12.56
N GLU A 209 0.01 23.75 -12.46
CA GLU A 209 -1.15 24.27 -13.21
C GLU A 209 -1.02 24.11 -14.74
N ASN A 210 0.22 24.22 -15.25
CA ASN A 210 0.51 24.11 -16.67
C ASN A 210 0.79 22.68 -17.14
N GLY A 211 0.58 21.68 -16.27
CA GLY A 211 0.87 20.27 -16.56
C GLY A 211 2.36 19.89 -16.48
N THR A 212 3.24 20.82 -16.07
CA THR A 212 4.66 20.54 -15.83
C THR A 212 4.89 20.01 -14.43
N GLY A 213 5.95 19.21 -14.23
CA GLY A 213 6.35 18.76 -12.89
C GLY A 213 6.82 19.93 -12.01
N GLU A 214 6.25 20.06 -10.82
CA GLU A 214 6.68 21.01 -9.79
C GLU A 214 7.01 20.28 -8.48
N GLU A 215 8.08 20.69 -7.81
CA GLU A 215 8.43 20.16 -6.49
C GLU A 215 7.38 20.59 -5.45
N SER A 216 6.95 19.64 -4.63
CA SER A 216 6.03 19.85 -3.52
C SER A 216 6.74 19.57 -2.20
N ASP A 217 6.78 20.57 -1.33
CA ASP A 217 7.31 20.51 0.04
C ASP A 217 6.18 20.36 1.09
N LYS A 218 4.97 20.03 0.65
CA LYS A 218 3.76 19.91 1.48
C LYS A 218 3.98 19.07 2.75
N TYR A 219 4.83 18.05 2.67
CA TYR A 219 5.11 17.12 3.78
C TYR A 219 6.45 17.40 4.48
N CYS A 220 6.97 18.63 4.39
CA CYS A 220 8.16 19.09 5.11
C CYS A 220 7.83 19.90 6.37
N ASN A 221 6.62 20.47 6.47
CA ASN A 221 6.23 21.38 7.56
C ASN A 221 4.88 20.93 8.17
N PRO A 222 4.87 20.34 9.39
CA PRO A 222 6.01 20.12 10.29
C PRO A 222 6.88 18.88 9.98
N GLY A 223 6.54 18.10 8.96
CA GLY A 223 7.13 16.78 8.69
C GLY A 223 6.48 15.67 9.53
N PHE A 224 7.10 14.49 9.56
CA PHE A 224 6.65 13.34 10.35
C PHE A 224 7.64 13.04 11.46
N ASP A 225 7.15 12.94 12.70
CA ASP A 225 7.98 12.57 13.85
C ASP A 225 7.96 11.05 14.02
N TYR A 226 9.03 10.40 13.57
CA TYR A 226 9.24 8.97 13.70
C TYR A 226 9.96 8.65 15.00
N ILE A 227 9.37 7.75 15.77
CA ILE A 227 9.90 7.17 17.00
C ILE A 227 9.86 5.65 16.82
N PRO A 228 11.02 4.95 16.77
CA PRO A 228 11.12 3.54 16.39
C PRO A 228 10.31 2.56 17.24
N GLU A 229 10.14 2.83 18.54
CA GLU A 229 9.40 1.94 19.43
C GLU A 229 7.89 2.22 19.47
N LEU A 230 7.44 3.35 18.92
CA LEU A 230 6.03 3.76 18.96
C LEU A 230 5.28 3.57 17.64
N ASN A 231 6.00 3.39 16.52
CA ASN A 231 5.41 3.38 15.18
C ASN A 231 5.56 2.04 14.49
#